data_AF-J9FWN7-F1
#
_entry.id   AF-J9FWN7-F1
#
_cell.length_a   1.000
_cell.length_b   1.000
_cell.length_c   1.000
_cell.angle_alpha   90.00
_cell.angle_beta   90.00
_cell.angle_gamma   90.00
#
_symmetry.space_group_name_H-M   'P 1'
#
loop_
_entity.id
_entity.type
_entity.pdbx_description
1 polymer ?
#
loop_
_entity_poly.entity_id
_entity_poly.type
_entity_poly.pdbx_seq_one_letter_code
_entity_poly.pdbx_strand_id
1 'polypeptide(L)'
;MRENDKVIYQAHEWMTGMGALYLQVAVPEIATIFTTHATSIGRSIAGNNKPLYDYLFAYNGDQMAGELNMQSKHSIEKQTAHYVDCFTTVSEITNCECKELLDKSADVVLMNGFDDDFVPKGLTFTGKRKRARALMLRMANALLGENLDDDTLIIGTSGRY
;
A
#
# COMPACT_ATOMS: atom_id res chain seq x y z
N MET A 1 19.28 3.90 27.57
CA MET A 1 18.49 2.68 27.78
C MET A 1 18.87 2.10 29.12
N ARG A 2 17.89 1.64 29.89
CA ARG A 2 18.15 0.80 31.06
C ARG A 2 18.46 -0.61 30.57
N GLU A 3 19.13 -1.39 31.40
CA GLU A 3 19.63 -2.74 31.08
C GLU A 3 18.54 -3.75 30.66
N ASN A 4 17.25 -3.42 30.86
CA ASN A 4 16.10 -4.29 30.53
C ASN A 4 15.10 -3.68 29.53
N ASP A 5 15.44 -2.57 28.86
CA ASP A 5 14.53 -1.97 27.88
C ASP A 5 14.40 -2.88 26.65
N LYS A 6 13.17 -3.32 26.32
CA LYS A 6 12.88 -4.06 25.09
C LYS A 6 12.54 -3.09 23.97
N VAL A 7 13.45 -2.93 23.03
CA VAL A 7 13.37 -1.90 21.99
C VAL A 7 13.06 -2.55 20.64
N ILE A 8 12.12 -1.96 19.92
CA ILE A 8 11.71 -2.39 18.59
C ILE A 8 11.89 -1.22 17.62
N TYR A 9 12.57 -1.48 16.50
CA TYR A 9 12.65 -0.59 15.37
C TYR A 9 11.71 -1.09 14.25
N GLN A 10 10.67 -0.33 13.95
CA GLN A 10 9.73 -0.65 12.88
C GLN A 10 9.97 0.24 11.66
N ALA A 11 10.47 -0.37 10.58
CA ALA A 11 10.68 0.23 9.28
C ALA A 11 9.42 0.13 8.42
N HIS A 12 9.02 1.22 7.79
CA HIS A 12 7.97 1.26 6.78
C HIS A 12 8.58 1.58 5.42
N GLU A 13 8.35 0.68 4.45
CA GLU A 13 8.85 0.74 3.08
C GLU A 13 10.39 0.77 2.94
N TRP A 14 10.89 0.43 1.75
CA TRP A 14 12.31 0.20 1.47
C TRP A 14 13.22 1.40 1.81
N MET A 15 12.70 2.62 1.84
CA MET A 15 13.44 3.85 2.16
C MET A 15 13.95 3.86 3.61
N THR A 16 13.27 3.16 4.52
CA THR A 16 13.68 3.05 5.93
C THR A 16 14.34 1.71 6.25
N GLY A 17 14.39 0.78 5.28
CA GLY A 17 14.90 -0.58 5.44
C GLY A 17 16.40 -0.66 5.73
N MET A 18 17.19 0.28 5.20
CA MET A 18 18.63 0.34 5.50
C MET A 18 18.90 0.53 7.00
N GLY A 19 18.03 1.25 7.71
CA GLY A 19 18.13 1.39 9.17
C GLY A 19 17.95 0.05 9.88
N ALA A 20 16.98 -0.76 9.45
CA ALA A 20 16.76 -2.09 10.03
C ALA A 20 17.94 -3.03 9.74
N LEU A 21 18.45 -3.02 8.50
CA LEU A 21 19.63 -3.81 8.12
C LEU A 21 20.88 -3.41 8.89
N TYR A 22 21.10 -2.11 9.11
CA TYR A 22 22.24 -1.64 9.91
C TYR A 22 22.13 -2.10 11.37
N LEU A 23 20.94 -2.03 11.97
CA LEU A 23 20.71 -2.46 13.35
C LEU A 23 20.99 -3.95 13.56
N GLN A 24 20.62 -4.81 12.61
CA GLN A 24 20.94 -6.24 12.64
C GLN A 24 22.45 -6.52 12.78
N VAL A 25 23.30 -5.63 12.27
CA VAL A 25 24.76 -5.78 12.35
C VAL A 25 25.34 -5.03 13.55
N ALA A 26 24.88 -3.80 13.80
CA ALA A 26 25.49 -2.90 14.77
C ALA A 26 25.00 -3.13 16.20
N VAL A 27 23.72 -3.47 16.37
CA VAL A 27 23.05 -3.64 17.67
C VAL A 27 21.94 -4.70 17.56
N PRO A 28 22.30 -6.00 17.42
CA PRO A 28 21.34 -7.09 17.20
C PRO A 28 20.37 -7.30 18.38
N GLU A 29 20.58 -6.65 19.53
CA GLU A 29 19.67 -6.64 20.66
C GLU A 29 18.37 -5.86 20.38
N ILE A 30 18.35 -5.00 19.35
CA ILE A 30 17.15 -4.28 18.92
C ILE A 30 16.37 -5.13 17.93
N ALA A 31 15.15 -5.49 18.30
CA ALA A 31 14.24 -6.21 17.40
C ALA A 31 13.79 -5.30 16.25
N THR A 32 13.66 -5.86 15.06
CA THR A 32 13.36 -5.15 13.83
C THR A 32 12.10 -5.69 13.17
N ILE A 33 11.25 -4.78 12.72
CA ILE A 33 10.05 -5.09 11.96
C ILE A 33 10.12 -4.33 10.64
N PHE A 34 9.80 -5.00 9.54
CA PHE A 34 9.64 -4.34 8.24
C PHE A 34 8.21 -4.49 7.75
N THR A 35 7.55 -3.38 7.44
CA THR A 35 6.23 -3.36 6.80
C THR A 35 6.34 -2.78 5.40
N THR A 36 6.00 -3.58 4.38
CA THR A 36 5.81 -3.08 3.02
C THR A 36 4.32 -2.90 2.71
N HIS A 37 3.96 -1.75 2.16
CA HIS A 37 2.61 -1.40 1.72
C HIS A 37 2.39 -1.77 0.25
N ALA A 38 3.46 -1.88 -0.54
CA ALA A 38 3.43 -2.51 -1.85
C ALA A 38 4.85 -2.83 -2.32
N THR A 39 5.00 -3.80 -3.22
CA THR A 39 6.32 -4.11 -3.79
C THR A 39 6.79 -3.00 -4.74
N SER A 40 8.05 -2.60 -4.63
CA SER A 40 8.65 -1.61 -5.53
C SER A 40 8.64 -2.11 -6.98
N ILE A 41 8.95 -3.39 -7.20
CA ILE A 41 8.95 -4.00 -8.53
C ILE A 41 7.53 -4.26 -9.05
N GLY A 42 6.57 -4.69 -8.22
CA GLY A 42 5.18 -4.89 -8.66
C GLY A 42 4.55 -3.60 -9.18
N ARG A 43 4.77 -2.46 -8.50
CA ARG A 43 4.37 -1.14 -8.99
C ARG A 43 4.98 -0.81 -10.35
N SER A 44 6.25 -1.14 -10.56
CA SER A 44 6.94 -0.90 -11.83
C SER A 44 6.45 -1.81 -12.96
N ILE A 45 6.12 -3.08 -12.67
CA ILE A 45 5.52 -4.00 -13.65
C ILE A 45 4.17 -3.44 -14.12
N ALA A 46 3.27 -3.13 -13.18
CA ALA A 46 1.95 -2.59 -13.48
C ALA A 46 2.02 -1.24 -14.23
N GLY A 47 2.93 -0.35 -13.80
CA GLY A 47 3.14 0.96 -14.44
C GLY A 47 3.73 0.89 -15.86
N ASN A 48 4.34 -0.23 -16.25
CA ASN A 48 4.88 -0.46 -17.59
C ASN A 48 3.93 -1.29 -18.47
N ASN A 49 2.62 -1.31 -18.16
CA ASN A 49 1.59 -2.04 -18.89
C ASN A 49 1.86 -3.55 -19.01
N LYS A 50 2.61 -4.13 -18.06
CA LYS A 50 2.80 -5.57 -17.95
C LYS A 50 1.73 -6.16 -17.02
N PRO A 51 1.08 -7.27 -17.40
CA PRO A 51 0.00 -7.89 -16.61
C PRO A 51 0.53 -8.54 -15.33
N LEU A 52 0.60 -7.76 -14.25
CA LEU A 52 1.18 -8.18 -12.97
C LEU A 52 0.53 -9.44 -12.40
N TYR A 53 -0.78 -9.40 -12.16
CA TYR A 53 -1.47 -10.48 -11.46
C TYR A 53 -1.74 -11.71 -12.33
N ASP A 54 -1.92 -11.53 -13.64
CA ASP A 54 -2.17 -12.66 -14.56
C ASP A 54 -0.94 -13.57 -14.70
N TYR A 55 0.26 -13.03 -14.47
CA TYR A 55 1.53 -13.74 -14.62
C TYR A 55 2.42 -13.69 -13.38
N LEU A 56 1.85 -13.39 -12.20
CA LEU A 56 2.61 -13.18 -10.97
C LEU A 56 3.54 -14.37 -10.65
N PHE A 57 3.03 -15.59 -10.79
CA PHE A 57 3.76 -16.85 -10.58
C PHE A 57 4.92 -17.10 -11.56
N ALA A 58 4.95 -16.38 -12.68
CA ALA A 58 5.96 -16.53 -13.72
C ALA A 58 7.02 -15.42 -13.67
N TYR A 59 6.80 -14.37 -12.87
CA TYR A 59 7.76 -13.28 -12.73
C TYR A 59 8.87 -13.66 -11.76
N ASN A 60 10.12 -13.42 -12.19
CA ASN A 60 11.26 -13.37 -11.29
C ASN A 60 11.53 -11.92 -10.90
N GLY A 61 11.42 -11.59 -9.61
CA GLY A 61 11.59 -10.21 -9.13
C GLY A 61 12.95 -9.60 -9.46
N ASP A 62 14.03 -10.38 -9.36
CA ASP A 62 15.40 -9.89 -9.62
C ASP A 62 15.63 -9.63 -11.11
N GLN A 63 15.14 -10.51 -11.98
CA GLN A 63 15.15 -10.33 -13.43
C GLN A 63 14.35 -9.09 -13.82
N MET A 64 13.12 -8.96 -13.32
CA MET A 64 12.26 -7.81 -13.62
C MET A 64 12.87 -6.50 -13.12
N ALA A 65 13.55 -6.53 -11.96
CA ALA A 65 14.28 -5.37 -11.47
C ALA A 65 15.45 -5.00 -12.38
N GLY A 66 16.09 -5.97 -13.02
CA GLY A 66 17.06 -5.76 -14.10
C GLY A 66 16.45 -5.08 -15.32
N GLU A 67 15.36 -5.64 -15.84
CA GLU A 67 14.69 -5.15 -17.05
C GLU A 67 14.10 -3.74 -16.88
N LEU A 68 13.60 -3.41 -15.68
CA LEU A 68 12.92 -2.14 -15.40
C LEU A 68 13.82 -1.10 -14.70
N ASN A 69 15.14 -1.35 -14.62
CA ASN A 69 16.12 -0.46 -13.96
C ASN A 69 15.75 -0.14 -12.49
N MET A 70 15.29 -1.16 -11.76
CA MET A 70 14.83 -1.08 -10.38
C MET A 70 15.74 -1.81 -9.37
N GLN A 71 16.90 -2.31 -9.81
CA GLN A 71 17.78 -3.19 -9.04
C GLN A 71 18.10 -2.64 -7.65
N SER A 72 18.43 -1.34 -7.52
CA SER A 72 18.81 -0.75 -6.24
C SER A 72 17.67 -0.67 -5.23
N LYS A 73 16.45 -0.36 -5.67
CA LYS A 73 15.29 -0.27 -4.77
C LYS A 73 14.82 -1.67 -4.38
N HIS A 74 14.75 -2.55 -5.38
CA HIS A 74 14.37 -3.94 -5.23
C HIS A 74 15.32 -4.69 -4.29
N SER A 75 16.63 -4.48 -4.43
CA SER A 75 17.62 -5.15 -3.58
C SER A 75 17.47 -4.72 -2.11
N ILE A 76 17.33 -3.43 -1.82
CA ILE A 76 17.11 -2.96 -0.44
C ILE A 76 15.80 -3.53 0.12
N GLU A 77 14.71 -3.49 -0.65
CA GLU A 77 13.42 -4.02 -0.24
C GLU A 77 13.49 -5.52 0.08
N LYS A 78 14.06 -6.32 -0.84
CA LYS A 78 14.23 -7.77 -0.70
C LYS A 78 15.12 -8.10 0.49
N GLN A 79 16.32 -7.52 0.56
CA GLN A 79 17.24 -7.80 1.67
C GLN A 79 16.62 -7.42 3.01
N THR A 80 15.95 -6.26 3.11
CA THR A 80 15.26 -5.85 4.34
C THR A 80 14.21 -6.88 4.76
N ALA A 81 13.35 -7.32 3.83
CA ALA A 81 12.35 -8.34 4.13
C ALA A 81 12.98 -9.63 4.67
N HIS A 82 14.10 -10.08 4.08
CA HIS A 82 14.77 -11.32 4.47
C HIS A 82 15.42 -11.27 5.86
N TYR A 83 16.06 -10.15 6.22
CA TYR A 83 16.90 -10.07 7.43
C TYR A 83 16.24 -9.45 8.66
N VAL A 84 15.05 -8.84 8.55
CA VAL A 84 14.34 -8.40 9.77
C VAL A 84 13.80 -9.58 10.57
N ASP A 85 13.59 -9.36 11.87
CA ASP A 85 13.03 -10.35 12.79
C ASP A 85 11.55 -10.65 12.51
N CYS A 86 10.82 -9.66 11.96
CA CYS A 86 9.43 -9.82 11.54
C CYS A 86 9.13 -8.99 10.29
N PHE A 87 8.73 -9.68 9.22
CA PHE A 87 8.30 -9.08 7.97
C PHE A 87 6.77 -9.05 7.89
N THR A 88 6.22 -7.92 7.48
CA THR A 88 4.77 -7.67 7.45
C THR A 88 4.34 -6.98 6.15
N THR A 89 3.09 -7.24 5.74
CA THR A 89 2.44 -6.56 4.61
C THR A 89 1.11 -5.96 5.05
N VAL A 90 0.52 -5.07 4.26
CA VAL A 90 -0.77 -4.43 4.60
C VAL A 90 -2.00 -5.14 4.03
N SER A 91 -1.80 -6.18 3.22
CA SER A 91 -2.89 -6.97 2.64
C SER A 91 -2.39 -8.35 2.20
N GLU A 92 -3.34 -9.28 2.05
CA GLU A 92 -3.05 -10.62 1.51
C GLU A 92 -2.60 -10.57 0.06
N ILE A 93 -3.14 -9.65 -0.76
CA ILE A 93 -2.69 -9.51 -2.15
C ILE A 93 -1.24 -9.04 -2.22
N THR A 94 -0.84 -8.11 -1.36
CA THR A 94 0.56 -7.69 -1.23
C THR A 94 1.44 -8.83 -0.69
N ASN A 95 0.93 -9.67 0.22
CA ASN A 95 1.66 -10.85 0.69
C ASN A 95 1.95 -11.83 -0.46
N CYS A 96 0.96 -12.10 -1.32
CA CYS A 96 1.15 -12.90 -2.52
C CYS A 96 2.19 -12.28 -3.47
N GLU A 97 2.18 -10.97 -3.67
CA GLU A 97 3.23 -10.28 -4.44
C GLU A 97 4.61 -10.49 -3.83
N CYS A 98 4.76 -10.29 -2.52
CA CYS A 98 6.04 -10.43 -1.83
C CYS A 98 6.59 -11.86 -1.90
N LYS A 99 5.71 -12.87 -1.84
CA LYS A 99 6.10 -14.27 -1.99
C LYS A 99 6.79 -14.53 -3.33
N GLU A 100 6.22 -14.03 -4.43
CA GLU A 100 6.75 -14.29 -5.78
C GLU A 100 7.87 -13.32 -6.16
N LEU A 101 7.80 -12.05 -5.74
CA LEU A 101 8.73 -11.01 -6.18
C LEU A 101 9.92 -10.83 -5.23
N LEU A 102 9.73 -11.03 -3.92
CA LEU A 102 10.78 -10.90 -2.91
C LEU A 102 11.28 -12.25 -2.40
N ASP A 103 10.72 -13.37 -2.86
CA ASP A 103 11.00 -14.72 -2.36
C ASP A 103 10.79 -14.87 -0.84
N LYS A 104 9.89 -14.08 -0.26
CA LYS A 104 9.55 -14.14 1.17
C LYS A 104 8.09 -13.78 1.42
N SER A 105 7.37 -14.70 2.07
CA SER A 105 6.02 -14.42 2.59
C SER A 105 6.11 -13.61 3.89
N ALA A 106 5.11 -12.76 4.12
CA ALA A 106 4.98 -12.01 5.37
C ALA A 106 4.72 -12.95 6.53
N ASP A 107 5.31 -12.64 7.69
CA ASP A 107 5.04 -13.31 8.95
C ASP A 107 3.64 -12.93 9.47
N VAL A 108 3.22 -11.66 9.26
CA VAL A 108 1.91 -11.14 9.66
C VAL A 108 1.39 -10.12 8.64
N VAL A 109 0.09 -10.14 8.36
CA VAL A 109 -0.61 -9.10 7.59
C VAL A 109 -1.21 -8.06 8.53
N LEU A 110 -0.73 -6.82 8.44
CA LEU A 110 -1.15 -5.66 9.23
C LEU A 110 -2.02 -4.72 8.39
N MET A 111 -3.32 -5.02 8.31
CA MET A 111 -4.26 -4.21 7.53
C MET A 111 -4.32 -2.75 8.01
N ASN A 112 -4.33 -1.81 7.07
CA ASN A 112 -4.47 -0.39 7.37
C ASN A 112 -5.82 -0.11 8.04
N GLY A 113 -5.78 0.51 9.21
CA GLY A 113 -6.98 0.98 9.92
C GLY A 113 -7.55 2.26 9.31
N PHE A 114 -8.82 2.54 9.63
CA PHE A 114 -9.51 3.77 9.30
C PHE A 114 -10.23 4.28 10.54
N ASP A 115 -10.02 5.56 10.87
CA ASP A 115 -10.74 6.24 11.94
C ASP A 115 -12.09 6.73 11.39
N ASP A 116 -13.21 6.30 11.98
CA ASP A 116 -14.55 6.66 11.51
C ASP A 116 -15.15 7.88 12.23
N ASP A 117 -14.44 8.47 13.21
CA ASP A 117 -14.98 9.54 14.04
C ASP A 117 -15.24 10.84 13.28
N PHE A 118 -14.47 11.09 12.21
CA PHE A 118 -14.69 12.25 11.35
C PHE A 118 -15.84 12.06 10.35
N VAL A 119 -16.33 10.82 10.17
CA VAL A 119 -17.48 10.53 9.30
C VAL A 119 -18.76 10.87 10.08
N PRO A 120 -19.52 11.90 9.66
CA PRO A 120 -20.74 12.28 10.36
C PRO A 120 -21.73 11.13 10.39
N LYS A 121 -22.43 10.94 11.51
CA LYS A 121 -23.41 9.86 11.71
C LYS A 121 -24.84 10.40 11.68
N GLY A 122 -25.81 9.52 11.41
CA GLY A 122 -27.25 9.82 11.49
C GLY A 122 -27.73 10.97 10.59
N LEU A 123 -28.52 11.89 11.16
CA LEU A 123 -29.17 12.97 10.41
C LEU A 123 -28.18 13.91 9.72
N THR A 124 -27.02 14.15 10.34
CA THR A 124 -25.97 15.00 9.76
C THR A 124 -25.39 14.40 8.49
N PHE A 125 -25.20 13.07 8.44
CA PHE A 125 -24.78 12.34 7.25
C PHE A 125 -25.80 12.50 6.12
N THR A 126 -27.06 12.17 6.41
CA THR A 126 -28.15 12.25 5.41
C THR A 126 -28.31 13.66 4.86
N GLY A 127 -28.21 14.68 5.72
CA GLY A 127 -28.23 16.08 5.30
C GLY A 127 -27.06 16.45 4.38
N LYS A 128 -25.83 16.04 4.72
CA LYS A 128 -24.66 16.25 3.86
C LYS A 128 -24.77 15.51 2.52
N ARG A 129 -25.24 14.25 2.53
CA ARG A 129 -25.47 13.43 1.34
C ARG A 129 -26.48 14.09 0.39
N LYS A 130 -27.64 14.56 0.89
CA LYS A 130 -28.65 15.24 0.08
C LYS A 130 -28.10 16.51 -0.58
N ARG A 131 -27.37 17.34 0.19
CA ARG A 131 -26.76 18.57 -0.34
C ARG A 131 -25.70 18.27 -1.41
N ALA A 132 -24.83 17.29 -1.17
CA ALA A 132 -23.82 16.88 -2.14
C ALA A 132 -24.47 16.37 -3.45
N ARG A 133 -25.52 15.54 -3.34
CA ARG A 133 -26.26 15.06 -4.51
C ARG A 133 -26.88 16.19 -5.32
N ALA A 134 -27.61 17.10 -4.66
CA ALA A 134 -28.23 18.25 -5.34
C ALA A 134 -27.19 19.13 -6.05
N LEU A 135 -26.02 19.33 -5.44
CA LEU A 135 -24.92 20.06 -6.06
C LEU A 135 -24.37 19.35 -7.31
N MET A 136 -24.16 18.03 -7.23
CA MET A 136 -23.66 17.23 -8.35
C MET A 136 -24.65 17.22 -9.53
N LEU A 137 -25.95 17.02 -9.27
CA LEU A 137 -26.99 17.08 -10.31
C LEU A 137 -27.10 18.47 -10.93
N ARG A 138 -27.06 19.52 -10.12
CA ARG A 138 -27.08 20.90 -10.63
C ARG A 138 -25.89 21.17 -11.55
N MET A 139 -24.69 20.70 -11.18
CA MET A 139 -23.50 20.85 -12.01
C MET A 139 -23.62 20.05 -13.31
N ALA A 140 -24.09 18.81 -13.24
CA ALA A 140 -24.31 17.97 -14.43
C ALA A 140 -25.33 18.60 -15.39
N ASN A 141 -26.48 19.06 -14.89
CA ASN A 141 -27.51 19.73 -15.70
C ASN A 141 -26.98 21.01 -16.36
N ALA A 142 -26.21 21.81 -15.63
CA ALA A 142 -25.60 23.02 -16.17
C ALA A 142 -24.56 22.74 -17.26
N LEU A 143 -23.80 21.65 -17.14
CA LEU A 143 -22.76 21.28 -18.11
C LEU A 143 -23.33 20.56 -19.34
N LEU A 144 -24.37 19.75 -19.16
CA LEU A 144 -24.95 18.92 -20.21
C LEU A 144 -26.13 19.59 -20.93
N GLY A 145 -26.74 20.61 -20.32
CA GLY A 145 -27.97 21.23 -20.84
C GLY A 145 -29.22 20.36 -20.67
N GLU A 146 -29.14 19.34 -19.83
CA GLU A 146 -30.20 18.36 -19.56
C GLU A 146 -30.93 18.64 -18.24
N ASN A 147 -32.03 17.94 -18.00
CA ASN A 147 -32.75 17.96 -16.73
C ASN A 147 -32.74 16.57 -16.06
N LEU A 148 -31.60 16.21 -15.48
CA LEU A 148 -31.42 15.01 -14.66
C LEU A 148 -32.12 15.20 -13.31
N ASP A 149 -33.00 14.27 -12.97
CA ASP A 149 -33.82 14.29 -11.76
C ASP A 149 -33.25 13.41 -10.63
N ASP A 150 -34.00 13.28 -9.54
CA ASP A 150 -33.60 12.51 -8.36
C ASP A 150 -33.57 10.98 -8.57
N ASP A 151 -34.06 10.46 -9.70
CA ASP A 151 -33.94 9.04 -10.06
C ASP A 151 -32.61 8.73 -10.78
N THR A 152 -31.77 9.75 -11.01
CA THR A 152 -30.48 9.62 -11.70
C THR A 152 -29.40 8.93 -10.84
N LEU A 153 -28.79 7.86 -11.35
CA LEU A 153 -27.63 7.23 -10.71
C LEU A 153 -26.34 8.04 -10.93
N ILE A 154 -25.61 8.35 -9.86
CA ILE A 154 -24.30 9.02 -9.92
C ILE A 154 -23.21 7.98 -9.66
N ILE A 155 -22.38 7.73 -10.67
CA ILE A 155 -21.20 6.87 -10.56
C ILE A 155 -19.96 7.76 -10.58
N GLY A 156 -19.10 7.61 -9.59
CA GLY A 156 -17.85 8.33 -9.49
C GLY A 156 -16.69 7.38 -9.31
N THR A 157 -15.57 7.69 -9.98
CA THR A 157 -14.27 7.08 -9.71
C THR A 157 -13.34 8.18 -9.23
N SER A 158 -12.47 7.86 -8.28
CA SER A 158 -11.51 8.80 -7.70
C SER A 158 -10.21 8.07 -7.36
N GLY A 159 -9.08 8.71 -7.57
CA GLY A 159 -7.76 8.14 -7.33
C GLY A 159 -6.66 9.02 -7.92
N ARG A 160 -5.44 8.52 -7.91
CA ARG A 160 -4.34 9.11 -8.69
C ARG A 160 -4.58 8.85 -10.18
N TYR A 161 -4.14 9.77 -11.04
CA TYR A 161 -4.22 9.69 -12.50
C TYR A 161 -3.17 8.77 -13.09
#